data_AF-A0A370DN92-F1
#
_entry.id   AF-A0A370DN92-F1
#
_cell.length_a   1.000
_cell.length_b   1.000
_cell.length_c   1.000
_cell.angle_alpha   90.00
_cell.angle_beta   90.00
_cell.angle_gamma   90.00
#
_symmetry.space_group_name_H-M   'P 1'
#
loop_
_entity.id
_entity.type
_entity.pdbx_description
1 polymer ?
#
loop_
_entity_poly.entity_id
_entity_poly.type
_entity_poly.pdbx_seq_one_letter_code
_entity_poly.pdbx_strand_id
1 'polypeptide(L)'
;MRSNIFIMLLSLISFSVTAGISNKDYAKCASINGDLARLDCFDEFARKMGLDRAQPIKSKSTNTGKWVVNEEINPIDDSKTVNLILKASSGDTRFGDRVFLVARCKSNKTELYINWHNYLGNAAYVLTRIGNKKASTKEWSLSTDKKATFHPKGTIKFLREMMLSDKLIAQVTPYNESPSTATFSTHGLINAIKPLREECGWSEEAIKKSHIRKKKAEQKRKLEEERKLKKSKISYEKYKEFITRHKGTLVQIRTSEWNELHQSSQTLLDEALRIYIVGDDDPNAISLP
;
A
#
# COMPACT_ATOMS: atom_id res chain seq x y z
N MET A 1 39.20 18.80 67.12
CA MET A 1 39.16 19.01 65.66
C MET A 1 38.64 17.76 64.96
N ARG A 2 37.41 17.79 64.43
CA ARG A 2 36.96 17.26 63.13
C ARG A 2 35.43 17.26 63.12
N SER A 3 34.90 18.11 62.24
CA SER A 3 33.50 18.48 62.08
C SER A 3 32.77 17.44 61.23
N ASN A 4 31.64 16.92 61.71
CA ASN A 4 30.72 16.11 60.91
C ASN A 4 29.76 17.05 60.16
N ILE A 5 29.88 17.09 58.83
CA ILE A 5 28.96 17.82 57.95
C ILE A 5 27.80 16.87 57.59
N PHE A 6 26.62 17.12 58.15
CA PHE A 6 25.37 16.50 57.74
C PHE A 6 24.80 17.30 56.55
N ILE A 7 24.85 16.75 55.33
CA ILE A 7 24.21 17.34 54.16
C ILE A 7 22.75 16.87 54.14
N MET A 8 21.84 17.76 54.50
CA MET A 8 20.39 17.57 54.42
C MET A 8 19.94 17.77 52.97
N LEU A 9 19.61 16.69 52.27
CA LEU A 9 19.12 16.73 50.88
C LEU A 9 17.63 17.11 50.87
N LEU A 10 17.31 18.34 50.45
CA LEU A 10 15.94 18.84 50.30
C LEU A 10 15.32 18.31 49.00
N SER A 11 14.42 17.34 49.12
CA SER A 11 13.65 16.77 48.00
C SER A 11 12.51 17.72 47.59
N LEU A 12 12.68 18.43 46.47
CA LEU A 12 11.64 19.20 45.80
C LEU A 12 10.76 18.24 44.98
N ILE A 13 9.63 17.82 45.54
CA ILE A 13 8.60 17.08 44.79
C ILE A 13 7.78 18.09 43.99
N SER A 14 8.04 18.19 42.70
CA SER A 14 7.22 18.95 41.76
C SER A 14 5.89 18.23 41.50
N PHE A 15 4.82 18.65 42.17
CA PHE A 15 3.46 18.25 41.81
C PHE A 15 3.04 18.97 40.53
N SER A 16 3.02 18.25 39.41
CA SER A 16 2.38 18.72 38.18
C SER A 16 0.87 18.66 38.34
N VAL A 17 0.23 19.79 38.63
CA VAL A 17 -1.23 19.92 38.60
C VAL A 17 -1.68 19.89 37.14
N THR A 18 -2.22 18.75 36.69
CA THR A 18 -2.98 18.72 35.43
C THR A 18 -4.35 19.32 35.71
N ALA A 19 -4.55 20.59 35.37
CA ALA A 19 -5.87 21.21 35.39
C ALA A 19 -6.76 20.55 34.32
N GLY A 20 -7.63 19.62 34.74
CA GLY A 20 -8.69 19.08 33.88
C GLY A 20 -9.76 20.14 33.61
N ILE A 21 -10.35 20.10 32.42
CA ILE A 21 -11.46 20.98 32.05
C ILE A 21 -12.65 20.71 32.98
N SER A 22 -13.21 21.74 33.60
CA SER A 22 -14.39 21.64 34.44
C SER A 22 -15.62 21.33 33.56
N ASN A 23 -16.16 20.10 33.69
CA ASN A 23 -17.36 19.65 32.96
C ASN A 23 -18.58 20.57 33.18
N LYS A 24 -18.59 21.36 34.28
CA LYS A 24 -19.68 22.28 34.62
C LYS A 24 -19.76 23.47 33.66
N ASP A 25 -18.62 24.02 33.24
CA ASP A 25 -18.59 25.21 32.39
C ASP A 25 -18.97 24.89 30.95
N TYR A 26 -18.57 23.71 30.47
CA TYR A 26 -19.02 23.16 29.19
C TYR A 26 -20.54 22.91 29.16
N ALA A 27 -21.08 22.26 30.20
CA ALA A 27 -22.51 21.98 30.31
C ALA A 27 -23.37 23.27 30.37
N LYS A 28 -22.83 24.34 30.95
CA LYS A 28 -23.48 25.65 31.00
C LYS A 28 -23.73 26.20 29.59
N CYS A 29 -22.72 26.23 28.72
CA CYS A 29 -22.91 26.68 27.34
C CYS A 29 -23.86 25.77 26.56
N ALA A 30 -23.78 24.45 26.76
CA ALA A 30 -24.65 23.48 26.09
C ALA A 30 -26.15 23.66 26.41
N SER A 31 -26.47 24.20 27.60
CA SER A 31 -27.85 24.42 28.06
C SER A 31 -28.52 25.70 27.53
N ILE A 32 -27.80 26.55 26.78
CA ILE A 32 -28.34 27.81 26.25
C ILE A 32 -29.24 27.52 25.04
N ASN A 33 -30.49 28.00 25.11
CA ASN A 33 -31.42 27.99 24.00
C ASN A 33 -31.18 29.23 23.12
N GLY A 34 -30.71 29.01 21.89
CA GLY A 34 -30.40 30.05 20.91
C GLY A 34 -29.01 29.83 20.31
N ASP A 35 -28.95 29.59 19.00
CA ASP A 35 -27.72 29.12 18.36
C ASP A 35 -26.57 30.12 18.45
N LEU A 36 -26.85 31.42 18.27
CA LEU A 36 -25.83 32.48 18.36
C LEU A 36 -25.32 32.68 19.79
N ALA A 37 -26.22 32.78 20.78
CA ALA A 37 -25.82 32.93 22.17
C ALA A 37 -25.07 31.70 22.71
N ARG A 38 -25.45 30.50 22.25
CA ARG A 38 -24.73 29.26 22.55
C ARG A 38 -23.34 29.27 21.92
N LEU A 39 -23.22 29.70 20.67
CA LEU A 39 -21.95 29.80 19.96
C LEU A 39 -21.00 30.77 20.66
N ASP A 40 -21.46 31.98 20.96
CA ASP A 40 -20.68 33.01 21.67
C ASP A 40 -20.16 32.49 23.02
N CYS A 41 -20.98 31.72 23.76
CA CYS A 41 -20.58 31.10 25.03
C CYS A 41 -19.42 30.11 24.84
N PHE A 42 -19.49 29.25 23.81
CA PHE A 42 -18.42 28.30 23.53
C PHE A 42 -17.13 29.00 23.08
N ASP A 43 -17.24 30.07 22.30
CA ASP A 43 -16.09 30.84 21.83
C ASP A 43 -15.41 31.58 22.98
N GLU A 44 -16.18 32.19 23.89
CA GLU A 44 -15.64 32.81 25.10
C GLU A 44 -14.96 31.78 26.01
N PHE A 45 -15.60 30.63 26.20
CA PHE A 45 -15.03 29.52 26.97
C PHE A 45 -13.70 29.04 26.36
N ALA A 46 -13.65 28.89 25.03
CA ALA A 46 -12.43 28.52 24.32
C ALA A 46 -11.31 29.55 24.53
N ARG A 47 -11.60 30.86 24.45
CA ARG A 47 -10.62 31.92 24.74
C ARG A 47 -10.10 31.85 26.17
N LYS A 48 -11.00 31.68 27.15
CA LYS A 48 -10.63 31.59 28.57
C LYS A 48 -9.70 30.41 28.84
N MET A 49 -9.87 29.32 28.10
CA MET A 49 -9.05 28.11 28.20
C MET A 49 -7.84 28.11 27.26
N GLY A 50 -7.64 29.16 26.45
CA GLY A 50 -6.56 29.24 25.46
C GLY A 50 -6.68 28.23 24.30
N LEU A 51 -7.90 27.79 24.01
CA LEU A 51 -8.30 26.83 22.97
C LEU A 51 -8.94 27.49 21.73
N ASP A 52 -9.02 28.81 21.72
CA ASP A 52 -9.57 29.67 20.66
C ASP A 52 -8.73 29.74 19.38
N ARG A 53 -7.51 29.20 19.44
CA ARG A 53 -6.61 29.03 18.31
C ARG A 53 -6.48 27.57 17.93
N ALA A 54 -6.23 27.32 16.64
CA ALA A 54 -5.81 26.01 16.15
C ALA A 54 -4.61 25.55 16.98
N GLN A 55 -4.86 24.62 17.90
CA GLN A 55 -3.77 23.98 18.60
C GLN A 55 -2.96 23.26 17.53
N PRO A 56 -1.62 23.29 17.59
CA PRO A 56 -0.84 22.39 16.77
C PRO A 56 -1.36 21.01 17.09
N ILE A 57 -2.08 20.40 16.15
CA ILE A 57 -2.30 18.97 16.17
C ILE A 57 -0.86 18.48 16.13
N LYS A 58 -0.31 18.08 17.28
CA LYS A 58 0.82 17.17 17.30
C LYS A 58 0.28 16.04 16.46
N SER A 59 0.64 16.01 15.17
CA SER A 59 0.42 14.84 14.36
C SER A 59 1.04 13.77 15.24
N LYS A 60 0.19 12.87 15.74
CA LYS A 60 0.65 11.73 16.50
C LYS A 60 1.71 11.19 15.58
N SER A 61 3.00 11.33 15.91
CA SER A 61 4.04 10.72 15.08
C SER A 61 3.54 9.30 14.94
N THR A 62 3.20 8.91 13.71
CA THR A 62 2.53 7.65 13.46
C THR A 62 3.59 6.61 13.66
N ASN A 63 3.88 6.33 14.94
CA ASN A 63 4.91 5.43 15.35
C ASN A 63 4.53 4.09 14.76
N THR A 64 5.24 3.71 13.71
CA THR A 64 5.13 2.42 13.05
C THR A 64 5.97 1.37 13.78
N GLY A 65 6.58 1.70 14.91
CA GLY A 65 7.45 0.81 15.65
C GLY A 65 8.66 0.42 14.80
N LYS A 66 8.92 -0.89 14.72
CA LYS A 66 10.02 -1.46 13.92
C LYS A 66 9.57 -1.85 12.50
N TRP A 67 8.35 -1.50 12.10
CA TRP A 67 7.84 -1.81 10.77
C TRP A 67 8.46 -0.87 9.73
N VAL A 68 9.02 -1.47 8.69
CA VAL A 68 9.47 -0.77 7.48
C VAL A 68 8.36 -0.90 6.44
N VAL A 69 7.90 0.23 5.91
CA VAL A 69 6.87 0.26 4.86
C VAL A 69 7.53 0.65 3.55
N ASN A 70 7.38 -0.18 2.52
CA ASN A 70 7.84 0.10 1.16
C ASN A 70 6.69 0.06 0.17
N GLU A 71 6.75 0.93 -0.84
CA GLU A 71 5.80 0.96 -1.94
C GLU A 71 6.56 0.81 -3.26
N GLU A 72 6.16 -0.14 -4.08
CA GLU A 72 6.79 -0.47 -5.35
C GLU A 72 5.74 -0.40 -6.45
N ILE A 73 6.13 0.11 -7.62
CA ILE A 73 5.31 0.10 -8.83
C ILE A 73 5.89 -0.96 -9.75
N ASN A 74 5.07 -1.90 -10.18
CA ASN A 74 5.48 -2.90 -11.15
C ASN A 74 5.67 -2.23 -12.53
N PRO A 75 6.87 -2.29 -13.13
CA PRO A 75 7.13 -1.61 -14.41
C PRO A 75 6.40 -2.24 -15.61
N ILE A 76 5.81 -3.43 -15.46
CA ILE A 76 5.10 -4.13 -16.55
C ILE A 76 3.66 -3.65 -16.68
N ASP A 77 2.97 -3.43 -15.56
CA ASP A 77 1.52 -3.20 -15.52
C ASP A 77 1.08 -2.02 -14.63
N ASP A 78 2.04 -1.23 -14.15
CA ASP A 78 1.87 -0.11 -13.22
C ASP A 78 1.16 -0.47 -11.91
N SER A 79 1.04 -1.77 -11.59
CA SER A 79 0.37 -2.19 -10.36
C SER A 79 1.20 -1.84 -9.13
N LYS A 80 0.55 -1.21 -8.15
CA LYS A 80 1.18 -0.84 -6.89
C LYS A 80 1.25 -2.05 -5.96
N THR A 81 2.43 -2.29 -5.40
CA THR A 81 2.68 -3.26 -4.34
C THR A 81 3.07 -2.50 -3.07
N VAL A 82 2.40 -2.81 -1.96
CA VAL A 82 2.73 -2.24 -0.65
C VAL A 82 3.26 -3.36 0.24
N ASN A 83 4.47 -3.21 0.75
CA ASN A 83 5.14 -4.17 1.63
C ASN A 83 5.33 -3.58 3.02
N LEU A 84 4.90 -4.31 4.05
CA LEU A 84 5.22 -4.05 5.45
C LEU A 84 6.17 -5.13 5.93
N ILE A 85 7.38 -4.75 6.33
CA ILE A 85 8.44 -5.66 6.72
C ILE A 85 8.75 -5.46 8.21
N LEU A 86 8.79 -6.57 8.96
CA LEU A 86 9.15 -6.59 10.37
C LEU A 86 10.20 -7.67 10.62
N LYS A 87 11.41 -7.25 11.01
CA LYS A 87 12.46 -8.18 11.45
C LYS A 87 12.11 -8.78 12.80
N ALA A 88 12.41 -10.06 12.98
CA ALA A 88 12.26 -10.72 14.27
C ALA A 88 13.15 -10.04 15.33
N SER A 89 12.62 -9.95 16.56
CA SER A 89 13.35 -9.50 17.74
C SER A 89 14.21 -10.60 18.35
N SER A 90 13.90 -11.86 18.05
CA SER A 90 14.70 -13.05 18.40
C SER A 90 14.43 -14.17 17.40
N GLY A 91 15.38 -15.10 17.28
CA GLY A 91 15.33 -16.18 16.29
C GLY A 91 16.26 -15.85 15.14
N ASP A 92 17.50 -16.32 15.25
CA ASP A 92 18.48 -16.25 14.18
C ASP A 92 18.52 -17.57 13.43
N THR A 93 18.86 -17.49 12.15
CA THR A 93 19.19 -18.68 11.37
C THR A 93 20.59 -19.17 11.64
N ARG A 94 20.90 -20.39 11.18
CA ARG A 94 22.24 -20.99 11.25
C ARG A 94 23.34 -20.07 10.66
N PHE A 95 22.98 -19.18 9.73
CA PHE A 95 23.90 -18.27 9.04
C PHE A 95 23.85 -16.82 9.57
N GLY A 96 23.12 -16.55 10.65
CA GLY A 96 23.01 -15.21 11.26
C GLY A 96 22.02 -14.27 10.57
N ASP A 97 21.36 -14.71 9.50
CA ASP A 97 20.23 -13.98 8.92
C ASP A 97 19.04 -14.00 9.88
N ARG A 98 18.38 -12.84 10.04
CA ARG A 98 17.19 -12.72 10.87
C ARG A 98 15.95 -13.05 10.08
N VAL A 99 15.10 -13.90 10.67
CA VAL A 99 13.75 -14.16 10.19
C VAL A 99 12.98 -12.83 10.07
N PHE A 100 12.25 -12.63 8.97
CA PHE A 100 11.41 -11.46 8.81
C PHE A 100 9.99 -11.83 8.39
N LEU A 101 9.04 -11.06 8.92
CA LEU A 101 7.62 -11.14 8.62
C LEU A 101 7.28 -10.06 7.59
N VAL A 102 6.50 -10.42 6.58
CA VAL A 102 6.01 -9.48 5.58
C VAL A 102 4.50 -9.58 5.45
N ALA A 103 3.82 -8.45 5.62
CA ALA A 103 2.44 -8.28 5.15
C ALA A 103 2.49 -7.46 3.86
N ARG A 104 1.88 -7.95 2.77
CA ARG A 104 1.87 -7.20 1.50
C ARG A 104 0.50 -7.13 0.87
N CYS A 105 0.26 -6.04 0.16
CA CYS A 105 -0.74 -5.98 -0.89
C CYS A 105 -0.04 -6.10 -2.24
N LYS A 106 -0.31 -7.17 -2.98
CA LYS A 106 0.20 -7.36 -4.34
C LYS A 106 -0.94 -7.82 -5.24
N SER A 107 -1.11 -7.18 -6.39
CA SER A 107 -2.16 -7.53 -7.36
C SER A 107 -3.57 -7.60 -6.71
N ASN A 108 -3.89 -6.63 -5.83
CA ASN A 108 -5.13 -6.58 -5.02
C ASN A 108 -5.33 -7.72 -4.01
N LYS A 109 -4.30 -8.53 -3.74
CA LYS A 109 -4.36 -9.62 -2.76
C LYS A 109 -3.52 -9.27 -1.54
N THR A 110 -4.14 -9.39 -0.36
CA THR A 110 -3.43 -9.31 0.92
C THR A 110 -2.79 -10.64 1.25
N GLU A 111 -1.48 -10.63 1.43
CA GLU A 111 -0.70 -11.80 1.81
C GLU A 111 0.11 -11.51 3.07
N LEU A 112 0.37 -12.56 3.84
CA LEU A 112 1.24 -12.54 5.00
C LEU A 112 2.18 -13.72 4.86
N TYR A 113 3.48 -13.49 4.97
CA TYR A 113 4.46 -14.57 4.93
C TYR A 113 5.61 -14.31 5.88
N ILE A 114 6.28 -15.39 6.29
CA ILE A 114 7.51 -15.34 7.08
C ILE A 114 8.62 -15.90 6.22
N ASN A 115 9.69 -15.13 6.03
CA ASN A 115 10.92 -15.64 5.45
C ASN A 115 11.83 -16.15 6.56
N TRP A 116 12.06 -17.45 6.55
CA TRP A 116 12.84 -18.17 7.55
C TRP A 116 14.32 -18.27 7.19
N HIS A 117 14.71 -17.89 5.97
CA HIS A 117 16.05 -18.03 5.39
C HIS A 117 16.61 -19.47 5.30
N ASN A 118 15.95 -20.46 5.90
CA ASN A 118 16.29 -21.87 5.84
C ASN A 118 15.37 -22.65 4.90
N TYR A 119 15.88 -23.72 4.31
CA TYR A 119 15.10 -24.62 3.47
C TYR A 119 14.14 -25.46 4.32
N LEU A 120 12.84 -25.42 3.99
CA LEU A 120 11.77 -26.02 4.80
C LEU A 120 11.32 -27.41 4.32
N GLY A 121 11.81 -27.89 3.17
CA GLY A 121 11.36 -29.15 2.59
C GLY A 121 10.11 -28.99 1.71
N ASN A 122 9.17 -29.93 1.82
CA ASN A 122 7.99 -29.99 0.93
C ASN A 122 6.69 -29.49 1.57
N ALA A 123 6.63 -29.44 2.89
CA ALA A 123 5.49 -28.94 3.65
C ALA A 123 6.00 -28.20 4.89
N ALA A 124 5.29 -27.17 5.33
CA ALA A 124 5.64 -26.42 6.52
C ALA A 124 4.42 -26.21 7.42
N TYR A 125 4.51 -26.74 8.63
CA TYR A 125 3.55 -26.51 9.69
C TYR A 125 4.07 -25.40 10.59
N VAL A 126 3.39 -24.25 10.56
CA VAL A 126 3.78 -23.07 11.33
C VAL A 126 2.90 -22.97 12.56
N LEU A 127 3.52 -23.11 13.73
CA LEU A 127 2.90 -22.76 14.99
C LEU A 127 2.91 -21.24 15.12
N THR A 128 1.78 -20.64 15.45
CA THR A 128 1.66 -19.20 15.70
C THR A 128 0.96 -18.93 17.02
N ARG A 129 1.41 -17.86 17.70
CA ARG A 129 0.81 -17.35 18.93
C ARG A 129 0.78 -15.83 18.90
N ILE A 130 -0.41 -15.24 18.87
CA ILE A 130 -0.61 -13.79 18.93
C ILE A 130 -0.78 -13.38 20.40
N GLY A 131 0.15 -12.58 20.91
CA GLY A 131 0.16 -12.09 22.29
C GLY A 131 0.11 -13.25 23.28
N ASN A 132 -0.93 -13.26 24.12
CA ASN A 132 -1.15 -14.28 25.14
C ASN A 132 -2.17 -15.35 24.74
N LYS A 133 -2.75 -15.28 23.54
CA LYS A 133 -3.74 -16.27 23.05
C LYS A 133 -3.14 -17.67 22.98
N LYS A 134 -4.01 -18.69 22.87
CA LYS A 134 -3.60 -20.08 22.65
C LYS A 134 -2.84 -20.18 21.32
N ALA A 135 -1.71 -20.90 21.33
CA ALA A 135 -0.96 -21.18 20.11
C ALA A 135 -1.75 -22.13 19.20
N SER A 136 -1.60 -21.96 17.89
CA SER A 136 -2.19 -22.86 16.90
C SER A 136 -1.21 -23.17 15.79
N THR A 137 -1.18 -24.44 15.37
CA THR A 137 -0.36 -24.90 14.26
C THR A 137 -1.22 -25.08 13.03
N LYS A 138 -0.77 -24.56 11.89
CA LYS A 138 -1.42 -24.73 10.60
C LYS A 138 -0.38 -24.98 9.53
N GLU A 139 -0.77 -25.69 8.49
CA GLU A 139 0.02 -25.77 7.26
C GLU A 139 0.00 -24.42 6.54
N TRP A 140 1.18 -23.94 6.17
CA TRP A 140 1.38 -22.72 5.40
C TRP A 140 2.04 -23.10 4.08
N SER A 141 1.62 -22.50 2.97
CA SER A 141 2.19 -22.82 1.66
C SER A 141 3.61 -22.26 1.54
N LEU A 142 4.47 -22.94 0.80
CA LEU A 142 5.87 -22.55 0.63
C LEU A 142 6.06 -21.51 -0.48
N SER A 143 7.11 -20.70 -0.37
CA SER A 143 7.67 -19.96 -1.51
C SER A 143 8.30 -20.90 -2.54
N THR A 144 8.54 -20.39 -3.74
CA THR A 144 9.22 -21.13 -4.82
C THR A 144 10.59 -21.67 -4.40
N ASP A 145 11.36 -20.89 -3.64
CA ASP A 145 12.66 -21.29 -3.09
C ASP A 145 12.56 -22.09 -1.78
N LYS A 146 11.34 -22.35 -1.29
CA LYS A 146 11.02 -23.10 -0.06
C LYS A 146 11.66 -22.54 1.22
N LYS A 147 11.99 -21.25 1.24
CA LYS A 147 12.55 -20.54 2.42
C LYS A 147 11.55 -19.66 3.16
N ALA A 148 10.37 -19.44 2.59
CA ALA A 148 9.30 -18.69 3.21
C ALA A 148 8.00 -19.49 3.28
N THR A 149 7.17 -19.16 4.27
CA THR A 149 5.84 -19.73 4.45
C THR A 149 4.79 -18.64 4.33
N PHE A 150 3.70 -18.90 3.60
CA PHE A 150 2.58 -17.99 3.40
C PHE A 150 1.39 -18.43 4.25
N HIS A 151 0.85 -17.48 5.03
CA HIS A 151 -0.32 -17.72 5.85
C HIS A 151 -1.49 -18.18 4.96
N PRO A 152 -2.24 -19.21 5.39
CA PRO A 152 -3.35 -19.76 4.63
C PRO A 152 -4.58 -18.81 4.63
N LYS A 153 -5.77 -19.34 4.38
CA LYS A 153 -7.02 -18.55 4.37
C LYS A 153 -7.21 -17.73 5.67
N GLY A 154 -7.82 -16.56 5.54
CA GLY A 154 -8.16 -15.69 6.68
C GLY A 154 -7.09 -14.67 7.07
N THR A 155 -6.13 -14.38 6.20
CA THR A 155 -5.01 -13.45 6.44
C THR A 155 -5.44 -12.08 6.99
N ILE A 156 -6.49 -11.47 6.43
CA ILE A 156 -7.00 -10.17 6.90
C ILE A 156 -7.48 -10.26 8.36
N LYS A 157 -8.17 -11.35 8.74
CA LYS A 157 -8.59 -11.59 10.13
C LYS A 157 -7.38 -11.77 11.04
N PHE A 158 -6.39 -12.55 10.61
CA PHE A 158 -5.15 -12.77 11.37
C PHE A 158 -4.40 -11.45 11.62
N LEU A 159 -4.25 -10.62 10.59
CA LEU A 159 -3.64 -9.28 10.72
C LEU A 159 -4.46 -8.35 11.62
N ARG A 160 -5.80 -8.41 11.58
CA ARG A 160 -6.67 -7.68 12.51
C ARG A 160 -6.43 -8.09 13.95
N GLU A 161 -6.26 -9.38 14.22
CA GLU A 161 -5.93 -9.86 15.56
C GLU A 161 -4.52 -9.43 16.00
N MET A 162 -3.53 -9.44 15.09
CA MET A 162 -2.19 -8.95 15.38
C MET A 162 -2.16 -7.45 15.72
N MET A 163 -3.01 -6.63 15.11
CA MET A 163 -3.11 -5.19 15.43
C MET A 163 -3.55 -4.93 16.88
N LEU A 164 -4.21 -5.89 17.51
CA LEU A 164 -4.68 -5.81 18.90
C LEU A 164 -3.66 -6.37 19.91
N SER A 165 -2.48 -6.74 19.43
CA SER A 165 -1.43 -7.40 20.21
C SER A 165 -0.09 -6.71 19.99
N ASP A 166 0.81 -6.90 20.95
CA ASP A 166 2.17 -6.36 20.97
C ASP A 166 3.22 -7.34 20.42
N LYS A 167 2.86 -8.62 20.33
CA LYS A 167 3.75 -9.71 19.96
C LYS A 167 3.08 -10.75 19.06
N LEU A 168 3.87 -11.29 18.15
CA LEU A 168 3.60 -12.54 17.44
C LEU A 168 4.79 -13.48 17.66
N ILE A 169 4.53 -14.71 18.06
CA ILE A 169 5.53 -15.79 18.07
C ILE A 169 5.17 -16.75 16.95
N ALA A 170 6.16 -17.15 16.16
CA ALA A 170 6.02 -18.16 15.14
C ALA A 170 7.12 -19.21 15.29
N GLN A 171 6.81 -20.47 15.01
CA GLN A 171 7.78 -21.56 14.99
C GLN A 171 7.54 -22.46 13.78
N VAL A 172 8.62 -22.90 13.15
CA VAL A 172 8.63 -23.91 12.10
C VAL A 172 9.82 -24.84 12.31
N THR A 173 9.76 -26.06 11.79
CA THR A 173 10.90 -26.98 11.77
C THR A 173 11.48 -27.02 10.35
N PRO A 174 12.67 -26.46 10.10
CA PRO A 174 13.33 -26.58 8.81
C PRO A 174 13.75 -28.02 8.50
N TYR A 175 14.07 -28.30 7.24
CA TYR A 175 14.37 -29.65 6.80
C TYR A 175 15.64 -30.20 7.46
N ASN A 176 15.52 -31.33 8.16
CA ASN A 176 16.61 -31.97 8.91
C ASN A 176 17.29 -31.05 9.94
N GLU A 177 16.56 -30.08 10.49
CA GLU A 177 17.04 -29.15 11.53
C GLU A 177 16.13 -29.17 12.76
N SER A 178 16.59 -28.56 13.85
CA SER A 178 15.77 -28.32 15.04
C SER A 178 14.73 -27.21 14.80
N PRO A 179 13.63 -27.17 15.57
CA PRO A 179 12.62 -26.13 15.44
C PRO A 179 13.21 -24.71 15.58
N SER A 180 12.93 -23.86 14.59
CA SER A 180 13.29 -22.44 14.59
C SER A 180 12.11 -21.62 15.10
N THR A 181 12.35 -20.80 16.13
CA THR A 181 11.33 -19.94 16.74
C THR A 181 11.70 -18.47 16.55
N ALA A 182 10.78 -17.70 15.97
CA ALA A 182 10.91 -16.27 15.75
C ALA A 182 9.88 -15.50 16.58
N THR A 183 10.33 -14.44 17.25
CA THR A 183 9.44 -13.52 17.98
C THR A 183 9.44 -12.15 17.31
N PHE A 184 8.26 -11.62 17.04
CA PHE A 184 8.05 -10.34 16.38
C PHE A 184 7.33 -9.37 17.33
N SER A 185 7.87 -8.16 17.50
CA SER A 185 7.18 -7.07 18.20
C SER A 185 6.24 -6.36 17.23
N THR A 186 4.94 -6.62 17.32
CA THR A 186 3.91 -6.09 16.41
C THR A 186 3.47 -4.66 16.74
N HIS A 187 4.06 -4.03 17.77
CA HIS A 187 3.89 -2.60 18.07
C HIS A 187 3.97 -1.72 16.81
N GLY A 188 3.02 -0.80 16.68
CA GLY A 188 2.96 0.14 15.56
C GLY A 188 2.27 -0.41 14.30
N LEU A 189 1.88 -1.70 14.25
CA LEU A 189 1.21 -2.29 13.09
C LEU A 189 -0.08 -1.54 12.70
N ILE A 190 -0.86 -1.07 13.68
CA ILE A 190 -2.10 -0.32 13.43
C ILE A 190 -1.87 0.96 12.60
N ASN A 191 -0.68 1.56 12.71
CA ASN A 191 -0.27 2.71 11.91
C ASN A 191 0.38 2.26 10.61
N ALA A 192 1.29 1.28 10.66
CA ALA A 192 2.04 0.80 9.51
C ALA A 192 1.15 0.22 8.40
N ILE A 193 0.01 -0.39 8.77
CA ILE A 193 -0.84 -1.13 7.82
C ILE A 193 -1.78 -0.24 7.00
N LYS A 194 -1.88 1.05 7.32
CA LYS A 194 -2.77 2.00 6.63
C LYS A 194 -2.59 1.99 5.09
N PRO A 195 -1.39 2.18 4.52
CA PRO A 195 -1.21 2.16 3.06
C PRO A 195 -1.59 0.80 2.44
N LEU A 196 -1.31 -0.31 3.12
CA LEU A 196 -1.72 -1.64 2.66
C LEU A 196 -3.25 -1.77 2.62
N ARG A 197 -3.96 -1.27 3.65
CA ARG A 197 -5.42 -1.30 3.72
C ARG A 197 -6.07 -0.48 2.62
N GLU A 198 -5.49 0.66 2.29
CA GLU A 198 -5.95 1.54 1.22
C GLU A 198 -5.76 0.89 -0.15
N GLU A 199 -4.59 0.29 -0.40
CA GLU A 199 -4.30 -0.38 -1.67
C GLU A 199 -5.14 -1.64 -1.87
N CYS A 200 -5.23 -2.49 -0.85
CA CYS A 200 -5.97 -3.77 -0.93
C CYS A 200 -7.46 -3.67 -0.59
N GLY A 201 -8.00 -2.46 -0.40
CA GLY A 201 -9.44 -2.27 -0.24
C GLY A 201 -10.04 -2.94 1.01
N TRP A 202 -9.44 -2.79 2.19
CA TRP A 202 -9.92 -3.50 3.40
C TRP A 202 -11.24 -2.99 4.00
N SER A 203 -11.77 -1.85 3.55
CA SER A 203 -13.08 -1.33 3.94
C SER A 203 -14.01 -1.26 2.74
N GLU A 204 -15.32 -1.32 2.98
CA GLU A 204 -16.35 -1.19 1.93
C GLU A 204 -16.16 0.08 1.09
N GLU A 205 -15.78 1.19 1.72
CA GLU A 205 -15.47 2.44 1.03
C GLU A 205 -14.21 2.32 0.15
N ALA A 206 -13.21 1.54 0.59
CA ALA A 206 -12.00 1.30 -0.17
C ALA A 206 -12.23 0.31 -1.32
N ILE A 207 -13.11 -0.68 -1.15
CA ILE A 207 -13.58 -1.58 -2.23
C ILE A 207 -14.30 -0.77 -3.31
N LYS A 208 -15.24 0.10 -2.92
CA LYS A 208 -15.94 0.99 -3.87
C LYS A 208 -14.95 1.92 -4.59
N LYS A 209 -14.01 2.54 -3.86
CA LYS A 209 -12.98 3.41 -4.45
C LYS A 209 -12.06 2.65 -5.41
N SER A 210 -11.65 1.42 -5.10
CA SER A 210 -10.82 0.61 -5.98
C SER A 210 -11.55 0.22 -7.27
N HIS A 211 -12.83 -0.14 -7.17
CA HIS A 211 -13.69 -0.39 -8.34
C HIS A 211 -13.82 0.86 -9.22
N ILE A 212 -14.04 2.03 -8.61
CA ILE A 212 -14.12 3.30 -9.34
C ILE A 212 -12.78 3.62 -10.03
N ARG A 213 -11.64 3.44 -9.34
CA ARG A 213 -10.31 3.66 -9.92
C ARG A 213 -10.05 2.75 -11.11
N LYS A 214 -10.36 1.46 -11.00
CA LYS A 214 -10.23 0.49 -12.11
C LYS A 214 -11.08 0.87 -13.30
N LYS A 215 -12.37 1.20 -13.10
CA LYS A 215 -13.25 1.67 -14.17
C LYS A 215 -12.72 2.93 -14.85
N LYS A 216 -12.21 3.89 -14.08
CA LYS A 216 -11.60 5.12 -14.63
C LYS A 216 -10.33 4.84 -15.43
N ALA A 217 -9.47 3.93 -14.97
CA ALA A 217 -8.26 3.55 -15.68
C ALA A 217 -8.58 2.84 -17.00
N GLU A 218 -9.55 1.92 -17.01
CA GLU A 218 -10.02 1.25 -18.21
C GLU A 218 -10.64 2.24 -19.21
N GLN A 219 -11.48 3.15 -18.74
CA GLN A 219 -12.08 4.19 -19.59
C GLN A 219 -11.03 5.14 -20.17
N LYS A 220 -10.00 5.48 -19.38
CA LYS A 220 -8.87 6.28 -19.86
C LYS A 220 -8.10 5.55 -20.96
N ARG A 221 -7.83 4.26 -20.80
CA ARG A 221 -7.17 3.43 -21.82
C ARG A 221 -7.97 3.37 -23.12
N LYS A 222 -9.28 3.09 -23.04
CA LYS A 222 -10.17 3.08 -24.22
C LYS A 222 -10.18 4.44 -24.94
N LEU A 223 -10.28 5.53 -24.19
CA LEU A 223 -10.24 6.88 -24.76
C LEU A 223 -8.89 7.20 -25.43
N GLU A 224 -7.79 6.71 -24.86
CA GLU A 224 -6.46 6.88 -25.42
C GLU A 224 -6.27 6.07 -26.72
N GLU A 225 -6.75 4.83 -26.75
CA GLU A 225 -6.80 3.99 -27.96
C GLU A 225 -7.66 4.62 -29.06
N GLU A 226 -8.86 5.13 -28.73
CA GLU A 226 -9.72 5.85 -29.68
C GLU A 226 -9.04 7.11 -30.24
N ARG A 227 -8.31 7.86 -29.39
CA ARG A 227 -7.53 9.03 -29.83
C ARG A 227 -6.40 8.64 -30.77
N LYS A 228 -5.68 7.55 -30.49
CA LYS A 228 -4.64 7.01 -31.39
C LYS A 228 -5.24 6.60 -32.72
N LEU A 229 -6.35 5.86 -32.72
CA LEU A 229 -7.05 5.43 -33.92
C LEU A 229 -7.56 6.62 -34.75
N LYS A 230 -8.13 7.65 -34.11
CA LYS A 230 -8.59 8.85 -34.81
C LYS A 230 -7.44 9.62 -35.46
N LYS A 231 -6.30 9.76 -34.77
CA LYS A 231 -5.08 10.36 -35.34
C LYS A 231 -4.57 9.57 -36.54
N SER A 232 -4.56 8.23 -36.43
CA SER A 232 -4.18 7.32 -37.51
C SER A 232 -5.06 7.53 -38.76
N LYS A 233 -6.39 7.54 -38.59
CA LYS A 233 -7.34 7.78 -39.69
C LYS A 233 -7.13 9.12 -40.39
N ILE A 234 -6.90 10.19 -39.62
CA ILE A 234 -6.62 11.53 -40.19
C ILE A 234 -5.31 11.52 -40.98
N SER A 235 -4.26 10.85 -40.48
CA SER A 235 -2.99 10.71 -41.20
C SER A 235 -3.18 9.97 -42.53
N TYR A 236 -3.99 8.91 -42.53
CA TYR A 236 -4.28 8.13 -43.71
C TYR A 236 -5.07 8.91 -44.77
N GLU A 237 -6.09 9.67 -44.37
CA GLU A 237 -6.84 10.53 -45.32
C GLU A 237 -5.95 11.63 -45.91
N LYS A 238 -5.09 12.28 -45.10
CA LYS A 238 -4.10 13.22 -45.62
C LYS A 238 -3.15 12.59 -46.64
N TYR A 239 -2.71 11.35 -46.40
CA TYR A 239 -1.88 10.61 -47.35
C TYR A 239 -2.65 10.31 -48.66
N LYS A 240 -3.90 9.87 -48.59
CA LYS A 240 -4.73 9.66 -49.78
C LYS A 240 -4.94 10.93 -50.59
N GLU A 241 -5.24 12.06 -49.94
CA GLU A 241 -5.39 13.36 -50.59
C GLU A 241 -4.09 13.79 -51.26
N PHE A 242 -2.96 13.62 -50.55
CA PHE A 242 -1.63 13.90 -51.08
C PHE A 242 -1.35 13.11 -52.35
N ILE A 243 -1.55 11.78 -52.32
CA ILE A 243 -1.35 10.91 -53.50
C ILE A 243 -2.28 11.31 -54.64
N THR A 244 -3.56 11.58 -54.34
CA THR A 244 -4.56 12.00 -55.34
C THR A 244 -4.20 13.31 -56.02
N ARG A 245 -3.71 14.30 -55.26
CA ARG A 245 -3.28 15.61 -55.77
C ARG A 245 -2.05 15.51 -56.69
N HIS A 246 -1.19 14.51 -56.47
CA HIS A 246 0.08 14.37 -57.18
C HIS A 246 0.11 13.18 -58.16
N LYS A 247 -1.05 12.59 -58.51
CA LYS A 247 -1.20 11.44 -59.42
C LYS A 247 -0.57 11.60 -60.81
N GLY A 248 -0.08 12.79 -61.19
CA GLY A 248 0.66 13.05 -62.44
C GLY A 248 2.12 13.51 -62.28
N THR A 249 2.64 13.60 -61.05
CA THR A 249 3.95 14.23 -60.74
C THR A 249 4.77 13.41 -59.75
N LEU A 250 4.52 12.10 -59.64
CA LEU A 250 5.18 11.23 -58.65
C LEU A 250 6.68 11.00 -58.92
N VAL A 251 7.20 11.36 -60.09
CA VAL A 251 8.61 11.11 -60.45
C VAL A 251 9.60 12.07 -59.74
N GLN A 252 9.14 13.15 -59.08
CA GLN A 252 10.04 14.17 -58.53
C GLN A 252 9.74 14.72 -57.13
N ILE A 253 8.87 14.10 -56.32
CA ILE A 253 8.60 14.65 -54.98
C ILE A 253 9.59 14.09 -53.95
N ARG A 254 10.68 14.82 -53.75
CA ARG A 254 11.66 14.59 -52.66
C ARG A 254 11.55 15.73 -51.64
N THR A 255 10.43 15.81 -50.92
CA THR A 255 10.24 16.78 -49.82
C THR A 255 10.28 16.08 -48.46
N SER A 256 10.72 16.79 -47.42
CA SER A 256 10.79 16.28 -46.04
C SER A 256 9.41 15.85 -45.51
N GLU A 257 8.34 16.51 -45.94
CA GLU A 257 6.95 16.14 -45.63
C GLU A 257 6.58 14.75 -46.16
N TRP A 258 7.13 14.33 -47.31
CA TRP A 258 6.87 13.00 -47.87
C TRP A 258 7.48 11.89 -47.01
N ASN A 259 8.70 12.10 -46.50
CA ASN A 259 9.38 11.14 -45.63
C ASN A 259 8.69 11.02 -44.27
N GLU A 260 8.26 12.13 -43.66
CA GLU A 260 7.51 12.10 -42.40
C GLU A 260 6.13 11.43 -42.57
N LEU A 261 5.41 11.71 -43.66
CA LEU A 261 4.13 11.07 -43.97
C LEU A 261 4.28 9.57 -44.24
N HIS A 262 5.31 9.16 -44.98
CA HIS A 262 5.56 7.76 -45.30
C HIS A 262 5.96 6.97 -44.04
N GLN A 263 6.85 7.52 -43.22
CA GLN A 263 7.31 6.90 -41.97
C GLN A 263 6.17 6.79 -40.95
N SER A 264 5.31 7.82 -40.85
CA SER A 264 4.07 7.80 -40.07
C SER A 264 3.10 6.72 -40.59
N SER A 265 2.94 6.60 -41.92
CA SER A 265 2.03 5.60 -42.50
C SER A 265 2.50 4.16 -42.31
N GLN A 266 3.81 3.88 -42.36
CA GLN A 266 4.35 2.55 -42.08
C GLN A 266 4.21 2.17 -40.61
N THR A 267 4.48 3.10 -39.68
CA THR A 267 4.26 2.84 -38.25
C THR A 267 2.78 2.56 -37.94
N LEU A 268 1.85 3.19 -38.66
CA LEU A 268 0.42 2.94 -38.53
C LEU A 268 -0.03 1.59 -39.11
N LEU A 269 0.57 1.13 -40.21
CA LEU A 269 0.32 -0.20 -40.76
C LEU A 269 0.82 -1.29 -39.81
N ASP A 270 2.00 -1.11 -39.21
CA ASP A 270 2.55 -2.03 -38.21
C ASP A 270 1.72 -2.07 -36.91
N GLU A 271 1.22 -0.92 -36.45
CA GLU A 271 0.36 -0.86 -35.26
C GLU A 271 -1.03 -1.47 -35.53
N ALA A 272 -1.59 -1.27 -36.73
CA ALA A 272 -2.83 -1.91 -37.17
C ALA A 272 -2.66 -3.44 -37.34
N LEU A 273 -1.55 -3.90 -37.92
CA LEU A 273 -1.23 -5.33 -38.01
C LEU A 273 -1.08 -5.96 -36.62
N ARG A 274 -0.44 -5.26 -35.67
CA ARG A 274 -0.33 -5.74 -34.27
C ARG A 274 -1.68 -5.85 -33.57
N ILE A 275 -2.57 -4.89 -33.78
CA ILE A 275 -3.93 -4.94 -33.22
C ILE A 275 -4.73 -6.09 -33.85
N TYR A 276 -4.55 -6.34 -35.15
CA TYR A 276 -5.19 -7.46 -35.86
C TYR A 276 -4.67 -8.83 -35.38
N ILE A 277 -3.34 -8.99 -35.23
CA ILE A 277 -2.71 -10.24 -34.76
C ILE A 277 -3.06 -10.57 -33.29
N VAL A 278 -3.37 -9.58 -32.45
CA VAL A 278 -3.80 -9.79 -31.06
C VAL A 278 -5.32 -10.05 -30.95
N GLY A 279 -6.08 -9.89 -32.03
CA GLY A 279 -7.54 -10.04 -32.07
C GLY A 279 -8.08 -11.38 -32.60
N ASP A 280 -7.27 -12.18 -33.30
CA ASP A 280 -7.70 -13.43 -33.95
C ASP A 280 -7.27 -14.68 -33.15
N ASP A 281 -8.05 -15.01 -32.12
CA ASP A 281 -8.29 -16.40 -31.69
C ASP A 281 -9.57 -16.95 -32.39
N ASP A 282 -9.94 -16.42 -33.55
CA ASP A 282 -11.05 -16.93 -34.38
C ASP A 282 -10.50 -17.75 -35.58
N PRO A 283 -10.70 -19.07 -35.62
CA PRO A 283 -10.14 -19.95 -36.65
C PRO A 283 -10.77 -19.81 -38.04
N ASN A 284 -11.67 -18.84 -38.29
CA ASN A 284 -12.37 -18.69 -39.57
C ASN A 284 -12.17 -17.34 -40.31
N ALA A 285 -11.21 -16.51 -39.92
CA ALA A 285 -10.94 -15.27 -40.65
C ALA A 285 -10.24 -15.54 -42.00
N ILE A 286 -11.00 -15.33 -43.07
CA ILE A 286 -10.61 -15.49 -44.49
C ILE A 286 -9.44 -14.57 -44.82
N SER A 287 -8.36 -15.15 -45.38
CA SER A 287 -7.25 -14.40 -45.96
C SER A 287 -7.69 -13.72 -47.25
N LEU A 288 -7.33 -12.45 -47.40
CA LEU A 288 -7.41 -11.70 -48.65
C LEU A 288 -6.05 -11.05 -48.95
N PRO A 289 -5.75 -10.81 -50.25
CA PRO A 289 -4.45 -11.07 -50.88
C PRO A 289 -3.34 -10.07 -50.59
#